data_AF-A0A2V6QN51-F1
#
_entry.id   AF-A0A2V6QN51-F1
#
_cell.length_a   1.000
_cell.length_b   1.000
_cell.length_c   1.000
_cell.angle_alpha   90.00
_cell.angle_beta   90.00
_cell.angle_gamma   90.00
#
_symmetry.space_group_name_H-M   'P 1'
#
loop_
_entity.id
_entity.type
_entity.pdbx_description
1 polymer ?
#
loop_
_entity_poly.entity_id
_entity_poly.type
_entity_poly.pdbx_seq_one_letter_code
_entity_poly.pdbx_strand_id
1 'polypeptide(L)'
;MRRALGLLVLATSILAAANVVRAGEIKPHMAGWENVLALEYGPAEYRGKPVVEGTVTNISPYDLVGIRLLVDTLDSAGQITAQKVAWVPGDLRGGGQLYFSVPTTPAPAYRVRVFTYDRVEAIGGDHR
;
A
#
# COMPACT_ATOMS: atom_id res chain seq x y z
N MET A 1 -31.08 -66.03 -23.34
CA MET A 1 -31.02 -64.57 -23.19
C MET A 1 -31.01 -64.23 -21.70
N ARG A 2 -30.03 -63.46 -21.21
CA ARG A 2 -30.14 -62.53 -20.06
C ARG A 2 -28.78 -61.85 -19.85
N ARG A 3 -28.64 -60.67 -20.44
CA ARG A 3 -27.47 -59.79 -20.28
C ARG A 3 -27.55 -59.16 -18.88
N ALA A 4 -26.48 -59.24 -18.10
CA ALA A 4 -26.36 -58.50 -16.85
C ALA A 4 -25.87 -57.07 -17.17
N LEU A 5 -26.79 -56.12 -17.08
CA LEU A 5 -26.57 -54.68 -16.85
C LEU A 5 -26.02 -54.55 -15.41
N GLY A 6 -24.91 -53.90 -15.08
CA GLY A 6 -24.47 -52.56 -15.48
C GLY A 6 -24.75 -51.61 -14.31
N LEU A 7 -23.72 -51.19 -13.55
CA LEU A 7 -23.78 -50.01 -12.69
C LEU A 7 -22.36 -49.48 -12.44
N LEU A 8 -21.98 -48.48 -13.23
CA LEU A 8 -20.82 -47.62 -13.00
C LEU A 8 -21.34 -46.39 -12.26
N VAL A 9 -21.06 -46.28 -10.96
CA VAL A 9 -21.37 -45.08 -10.18
C VAL A 9 -20.23 -44.08 -10.40
N LEU A 10 -20.49 -43.06 -11.22
CA LEU A 10 -19.55 -41.95 -11.44
C LEU A 10 -19.81 -40.88 -10.37
N ALA A 11 -19.05 -40.91 -9.29
CA ALA A 11 -19.11 -39.88 -8.26
C ALA A 11 -18.53 -38.56 -8.82
N THR A 12 -19.39 -37.58 -9.07
CA THR A 12 -19.00 -36.24 -9.53
C THR A 12 -18.70 -35.37 -8.31
N SER A 13 -17.42 -35.21 -7.99
CA SER A 13 -16.97 -34.29 -6.95
C SER A 13 -17.13 -32.85 -7.44
N ILE A 14 -18.09 -32.11 -6.90
CA ILE A 14 -18.21 -30.67 -7.15
C ILE A 14 -17.10 -29.98 -6.36
N LEU A 15 -16.03 -29.55 -7.04
CA LEU A 15 -15.05 -28.63 -6.48
C LEU A 15 -15.74 -27.27 -6.30
N ALA A 16 -16.10 -26.93 -5.06
CA ALA A 16 -16.51 -25.58 -4.71
C ALA A 16 -15.28 -24.67 -4.84
N ALA A 17 -15.14 -23.98 -5.97
CA ALA A 17 -14.20 -22.89 -6.09
C ALA A 17 -14.61 -21.80 -5.09
N ALA A 18 -13.86 -21.66 -4.00
CA ALA A 18 -13.99 -20.52 -3.11
C ALA A 18 -13.62 -19.27 -3.91
N ASN A 19 -14.63 -18.56 -4.41
CA ASN A 19 -14.44 -17.25 -5.03
C ASN A 19 -14.01 -16.28 -3.94
N VAL A 20 -12.69 -16.14 -3.72
CA VAL A 20 -12.16 -15.04 -2.92
C VAL A 20 -12.40 -13.76 -3.72
N VAL A 21 -13.45 -13.02 -3.38
CA VAL A 21 -13.63 -11.65 -3.86
C VAL A 21 -12.48 -10.83 -3.29
N ARG A 22 -11.42 -10.67 -4.08
CA ARG A 22 -10.35 -9.71 -3.77
C ARG A 22 -10.96 -8.32 -3.90
N ALA A 23 -10.92 -7.54 -2.82
CA ALA A 23 -11.09 -6.09 -2.95
C ALA A 23 -10.06 -5.58 -3.98
N GLY A 24 -10.48 -4.65 -4.85
CA GLY A 24 -9.61 -4.12 -5.90
C GLY A 24 -8.33 -3.50 -5.31
N GLU A 25 -7.20 -3.67 -5.99
CA GLU A 25 -5.94 -3.06 -5.58
C GLU A 25 -6.05 -1.53 -5.56
N ILE A 26 -5.77 -0.93 -4.41
CA ILE A 26 -5.57 0.50 -4.26
C ILE A 26 -4.27 0.86 -4.96
N LYS A 27 -4.31 1.87 -5.83
CA LYS A 27 -3.14 2.41 -6.52
C LYS A 27 -2.91 3.85 -6.09
N PRO A 28 -1.65 4.34 -6.09
CA PRO A 28 -1.37 5.75 -5.93
C PRO A 28 -2.24 6.63 -6.83
N HIS A 29 -2.78 7.72 -6.28
CA HIS A 29 -3.49 8.71 -7.07
C HIS A 29 -2.51 9.67 -7.77
N MET A 30 -1.31 9.87 -7.20
CA MET A 30 -0.23 10.62 -7.84
C MET A 30 0.76 9.71 -8.53
N ALA A 31 0.69 9.66 -9.86
CA ALA A 31 1.73 9.06 -10.68
C ALA A 31 3.01 9.92 -10.67
N GLY A 32 4.18 9.27 -10.70
CA GLY A 32 5.48 9.95 -10.77
C GLY A 32 5.86 10.72 -9.51
N TRP A 33 5.25 10.37 -8.36
CA TRP A 33 5.60 10.95 -7.06
C TRP A 33 7.09 10.77 -6.73
N GLU A 34 7.73 9.75 -7.30
CA GLU A 34 9.15 9.43 -7.15
C GLU A 34 10.08 10.54 -7.65
N ASN A 35 9.60 11.45 -8.48
CA ASN A 35 10.35 12.64 -8.93
C ASN A 35 10.28 13.81 -7.92
N VAL A 36 9.48 13.67 -6.87
CA VAL A 36 9.18 14.73 -5.89
C VAL A 36 9.49 14.28 -4.46
N LEU A 37 9.25 13.01 -4.17
CA LEU A 37 9.42 12.41 -2.84
C LEU A 37 10.27 11.15 -2.95
N ALA A 38 11.16 10.96 -1.99
CA ALA A 38 11.91 9.72 -1.77
C ALA A 38 11.45 9.06 -0.47
N LEU A 39 11.45 7.73 -0.45
CA LEU A 39 11.06 6.91 0.71
C LEU A 39 12.19 5.97 1.09
N GLU A 40 12.52 5.94 2.39
CA GLU A 40 13.30 4.88 3.01
C GLU A 40 12.44 4.26 4.10
N TYR A 41 12.36 2.93 4.15
CA TYR A 41 11.48 2.25 5.11
C TYR A 41 11.89 0.81 5.37
N GLY A 42 11.40 0.28 6.49
CA GLY A 42 11.57 -1.12 6.85
C GLY A 42 10.56 -1.58 7.89
N PRO A 43 10.49 -2.91 8.12
CA PRO A 43 9.75 -3.46 9.25
C PRO A 43 10.39 -3.02 10.57
N ALA A 44 9.56 -2.66 11.54
CA ALA A 44 9.96 -2.33 12.90
C ALA A 44 8.88 -2.75 13.91
N GLU A 45 9.12 -2.46 15.19
CA GLU A 45 8.15 -2.67 16.26
C GLU A 45 8.00 -1.41 17.12
N TYR A 46 6.77 -1.01 17.36
CA TYR A 46 6.44 0.06 18.30
C TYR A 46 5.62 -0.50 19.46
N ARG A 47 6.21 -0.48 20.67
CA ARG A 47 5.59 -1.05 21.89
C ARG A 47 5.15 -2.51 21.71
N GLY A 48 5.98 -3.32 21.06
CA GLY A 48 5.72 -4.74 20.76
C GLY A 48 4.64 -4.97 19.70
N LYS A 49 4.24 -3.93 18.95
CA LYS A 49 3.31 -4.05 17.83
C LYS A 49 4.05 -3.83 16.50
N PRO A 50 3.82 -4.66 15.48
CA PRO A 50 4.41 -4.49 14.16
C PRO A 50 4.03 -3.16 13.52
N VAL A 51 5.04 -2.50 12.97
CA VAL A 51 4.92 -1.24 12.23
C VAL A 51 5.81 -1.29 10.98
N VAL A 52 5.48 -0.48 9.98
CA VAL A 52 6.45 -0.06 8.97
C VAL A 52 6.86 1.36 9.31
N GLU A 53 8.17 1.56 9.50
CA GLU A 53 8.74 2.85 9.87
C GLU A 53 9.73 3.32 8.81
N GLY A 54 9.88 4.63 8.70
CA GLY A 54 10.69 5.19 7.64
C GLY A 54 10.65 6.70 7.56
N THR A 55 11.21 7.21 6.48
CA THR A 55 11.33 8.64 6.20
C THR A 55 10.71 8.96 4.84
N VAL A 56 10.11 10.15 4.75
CA VAL A 56 9.71 10.78 3.49
C VAL A 56 10.57 12.01 3.31
N THR A 57 11.37 12.03 2.25
CA THR A 57 12.24 13.16 1.90
C THR A 57 11.69 13.87 0.68
N ASN A 58 11.56 15.19 0.77
CA ASN A 58 11.15 16.01 -0.36
C ASN A 58 12.37 16.41 -1.18
N ILE A 59 12.50 15.82 -2.35
CA ILE A 59 13.61 16.08 -3.28
C ILE A 59 13.32 17.24 -4.23
N SER A 60 12.15 17.87 -4.07
CA SER A 60 11.75 19.05 -4.83
C SER A 60 11.95 20.34 -4.01
N PRO A 61 11.93 21.53 -4.66
CA PRO A 61 12.05 22.81 -3.94
C PRO A 61 10.72 23.30 -3.33
N TYR A 62 9.62 22.58 -3.51
CA TYR A 62 8.28 23.07 -3.13
C TYR A 62 7.86 22.56 -1.77
N ASP A 63 7.15 23.37 -1.00
CA ASP A 63 6.53 22.92 0.25
C ASP A 63 5.32 22.02 -0.06
N LEU A 64 5.23 20.88 0.61
CA LEU A 64 4.21 19.87 0.41
C LEU A 64 3.41 19.65 1.70
N VAL A 65 2.12 19.42 1.55
CA VAL A 65 1.21 19.12 2.66
C VAL A 65 0.38 17.90 2.34
N GLY A 66 -0.29 17.38 3.36
CA GLY A 66 -1.29 16.36 3.19
C GLY A 66 -0.75 15.02 2.65
N ILE A 67 0.51 14.68 2.97
CA ILE A 67 1.15 13.47 2.47
C ILE A 67 0.47 12.24 3.04
N ARG A 68 0.04 11.35 2.15
CA ARG A 68 -0.48 10.02 2.48
C ARG A 68 0.38 8.95 1.83
N LEU A 69 0.65 7.89 2.57
CA LEU A 69 1.35 6.70 2.11
C LEU A 69 0.36 5.57 1.89
N LEU A 70 0.59 4.79 0.84
CA LEU A 70 -0.01 3.49 0.61
C LEU A 70 0.99 2.41 1.03
N VAL A 71 0.64 1.66 2.06
CA VAL A 71 1.42 0.53 2.58
C VAL A 71 0.73 -0.75 2.14
N ASP A 72 1.42 -1.53 1.30
CA ASP A 72 1.03 -2.88 0.93
C ASP A 72 1.73 -3.89 1.84
N THR A 73 0.97 -4.83 2.39
CA THR A 73 1.48 -6.02 3.05
C THR A 73 1.59 -7.14 2.01
N LEU A 74 2.76 -7.78 1.91
CA LEU A 74 3.06 -8.76 0.86
C LEU A 74 3.31 -10.15 1.44
N ASP A 75 2.84 -11.19 0.76
CA ASP A 75 3.24 -12.58 1.06
C ASP A 75 4.62 -12.93 0.48
N SER A 76 5.05 -14.17 0.68
CA SER A 76 6.35 -14.67 0.18
C SER A 76 6.45 -14.73 -1.35
N ALA A 77 5.31 -14.70 -2.07
CA ALA A 77 5.25 -14.62 -3.53
C ALA A 77 5.15 -13.16 -4.03
N GLY A 78 5.25 -12.17 -3.13
CA GLY A 78 5.13 -10.75 -3.46
C GLY A 78 3.69 -10.32 -3.76
N GLN A 79 2.68 -11.14 -3.46
CA GLN A 79 1.29 -10.77 -3.68
C GLN A 79 0.79 -9.91 -2.53
N ILE A 80 -0.03 -8.92 -2.86
CA ILE A 80 -0.69 -8.07 -1.88
C ILE A 80 -1.70 -8.89 -1.07
N THR A 81 -1.54 -8.91 0.24
CA THR A 81 -2.47 -9.55 1.20
C THR A 81 -3.31 -8.53 1.95
N ALA A 82 -2.79 -7.31 2.14
CA ALA A 82 -3.52 -6.18 2.70
C ALA A 82 -2.96 -4.85 2.17
N GLN A 83 -3.77 -3.79 2.21
CA GLN A 83 -3.36 -2.44 1.88
C GLN A 83 -3.89 -1.45 2.91
N LYS A 84 -3.11 -0.41 3.20
CA LYS A 84 -3.48 0.65 4.13
C LYS A 84 -3.01 2.01 3.63
N VAL A 85 -3.91 2.98 3.63
CA VAL A 85 -3.56 4.40 3.44
C VAL A 85 -3.36 5.06 4.80
N ALA A 86 -2.21 5.72 5.00
CA ALA A 86 -1.85 6.36 6.26
C ALA A 86 -1.29 7.76 6.03
N TRP A 87 -1.51 8.66 6.98
CA TRP A 87 -0.97 10.02 6.95
C TRP A 87 0.46 10.07 7.45
N VAL A 88 1.28 10.93 6.84
CA VAL A 88 2.54 11.38 7.42
C VAL A 88 2.27 12.65 8.22
N PRO A 89 2.56 12.70 9.52
CA PRO A 89 2.32 13.90 10.32
C PRO A 89 3.25 15.05 9.93
N GLY A 90 2.66 16.23 9.70
CA GLY A 90 3.39 17.47 9.46
C GLY A 90 3.43 17.93 8.00
N ASP A 91 3.92 19.15 7.82
CA ASP A 91 4.16 19.76 6.52
C ASP A 91 5.62 19.54 6.13
N LEU A 92 5.84 19.23 4.86
CA LEU A 92 7.15 18.84 4.35
C LEU A 92 7.72 19.93 3.45
N ARG A 93 8.62 20.74 4.01
CA ARG A 93 9.27 21.81 3.26
C ARG A 93 10.12 21.29 2.10
N GLY A 94 10.37 22.13 1.11
CA GLY A 94 11.33 21.82 0.03
C GLY A 94 12.70 21.38 0.58
N GLY A 95 13.23 20.26 0.09
CA GLY A 95 14.47 19.66 0.61
C GLY A 95 14.37 19.03 2.00
N GLY A 96 13.19 19.08 2.65
CA GLY A 96 12.97 18.60 4.01
C GLY A 96 12.77 17.09 4.11
N GLN A 97 12.64 16.61 5.34
CA GLN A 97 12.38 15.21 5.65
C GLN A 97 11.43 15.07 6.84
N LEU A 98 10.52 14.11 6.77
CA LEU A 98 9.63 13.71 7.87
C LEU A 98 9.78 12.22 8.16
N TYR A 99 9.51 11.84 9.39
CA TYR A 99 9.45 10.44 9.82
C TYR A 99 8.01 9.94 9.86
N PHE A 100 7.80 8.67 9.57
CA PHE A 100 6.51 8.02 9.72
C PHE A 100 6.63 6.67 10.44
N SER A 101 5.54 6.28 11.10
CA SER A 101 5.34 4.95 11.67
C SER A 101 3.90 4.52 11.40
N VAL A 102 3.72 3.43 10.65
CA VAL A 102 2.40 2.93 10.23
C VAL A 102 2.18 1.54 10.84
N PRO A 103 1.18 1.37 11.73
CA PRO A 103 0.83 0.06 12.27
C PRO A 103 0.44 -0.92 11.17
N THR A 104 0.95 -2.13 11.27
CA THR A 104 0.74 -3.23 10.31
C THR A 104 0.53 -4.57 11.01
N THR A 105 0.34 -5.63 10.22
CA THR A 105 0.42 -7.03 10.67
C THR A 105 1.75 -7.63 10.22
N PRO A 106 2.36 -8.58 10.96
CA PRO A 106 3.60 -9.22 10.54
C PRO A 106 3.46 -9.83 9.14
N ALA A 107 4.47 -9.63 8.30
CA ALA A 107 4.49 -10.16 6.95
C ALA A 107 5.93 -10.34 6.45
N PRO A 108 6.15 -11.22 5.46
CA PRO A 108 7.45 -11.40 4.81
C PRO A 108 8.03 -10.11 4.20
N ALA A 109 7.18 -9.25 3.65
CA ALA A 109 7.60 -8.01 3.04
C ALA A 109 6.50 -6.93 3.05
N TYR A 110 6.92 -5.68 2.87
CA TYR A 110 6.04 -4.54 2.69
C TYR A 110 6.48 -3.72 1.50
N ARG A 111 5.55 -3.00 0.88
CA ARG A 111 5.84 -1.99 -0.14
C ARG A 111 5.16 -0.68 0.24
N VAL A 112 5.93 0.39 0.33
CA VAL A 112 5.42 1.73 0.63
C VAL A 112 5.53 2.61 -0.62
N ARG A 113 4.44 3.29 -0.95
CA ARG A 113 4.33 4.24 -2.07
C ARG A 113 3.66 5.51 -1.56
N VAL A 114 3.93 6.66 -2.17
CA VAL A 114 3.13 7.85 -1.88
C VAL A 114 1.77 7.70 -2.57
N PHE A 115 0.69 7.89 -1.82
CA PHE A 115 -0.67 7.81 -2.32
C PHE A 115 -1.13 9.16 -2.86
N THR A 116 -0.97 10.23 -2.07
CA THR A 116 -1.32 11.62 -2.40
C THR A 116 -0.40 12.59 -1.66
N TYR A 117 -0.24 13.79 -2.20
CA TYR A 117 0.27 14.98 -1.52
C TYR A 117 -0.28 16.22 -2.25
N ASP A 118 -0.26 17.37 -1.60
CA ASP A 118 -0.62 18.65 -2.20
C ASP A 118 0.61 19.58 -2.16
N ARG A 119 0.81 20.37 -3.20
CA ARG A 119 1.81 21.44 -3.19
C ARG A 119 1.20 22.69 -2.56
N VAL A 120 1.93 23.33 -1.66
CA VAL A 120 1.59 24.69 -1.23
C VAL A 120 1.91 25.64 -2.38
N GLU A 121 0.89 26.16 -3.03
CA GLU A 121 1.07 27.27 -3.95
C GLU A 121 1.42 28.51 -3.13
N ALA A 122 2.51 29.19 -3.49
CA ALA A 122 2.74 30.53 -2.98
C ALA A 122 1.53 31.37 -3.40
N ILE A 123 0.79 31.92 -2.43
CA ILE A 123 -0.20 32.95 -2.70
C ILE A 123 0.59 34.08 -3.37
N GLY A 124 0.46 34.21 -4.69
CA GLY A 124 1.04 35.31 -5.44
C GLY A 124 0.45 36.59 -4.89
N GLY A 125 1.24 37.30 -4.07
CA GLY A 125 0.89 38.63 -3.60
C GLY A 125 0.82 39.55 -4.80
N ASP A 126 -0.39 39.86 -5.25
CA ASP A 126 -0.67 41.09 -5.98
C ASP A 126 -0.43 42.26 -5.02
N HIS A 127 0.79 42.76 -5.01
CA HIS A 127 1.11 44.07 -4.46
C HIS A 127 1.15 45.06 -5.63
N ARG A 128 0.02 45.77 -5.72
CA ARG A 128 -0.16 47.03 -6.45
C ARG A 128 0.99 48.01 -6.27
#